data_AF-A0A0P6VZW8-F1
#
_entry.id   AF-A0A0P6VZW8-F1
#
_cell.length_a   1.000
_cell.length_b   1.000
_cell.length_c   1.000
_cell.angle_alpha   90.00
_cell.angle_beta   90.00
_cell.angle_gamma   90.00
#
_symmetry.space_group_name_H-M   'P 1'
#
loop_
_entity.id
_entity.type
_entity.pdbx_description
1 polymer ?
#
loop_
_entity_poly.entity_id
_entity_poly.type
_entity_poly.pdbx_seq_one_letter_code
_entity_poly.pdbx_strand_id
1 'polypeptide(L)'
;MKKSDCPTCPVCEKERKPDTGFLSVLASPARRALENNGITMLDELAEFSEKEILAFHGMGPSSIPKLRKALVEKGLGFKGER
;
A
#
# COMPACT_ATOMS: atom_id res chain seq x y z
N MET A 1 13.40 16.75 -30.29
CA MET A 1 12.63 15.68 -29.61
C MET A 1 13.44 15.19 -28.43
N LYS A 2 13.19 15.70 -27.22
CA LYS A 2 13.85 15.23 -25.99
C LYS A 2 12.89 14.25 -25.31
N LYS A 3 13.28 12.98 -25.25
CA LYS A 3 12.55 11.94 -24.53
C LYS A 3 12.48 12.33 -23.05
N SER A 4 11.29 12.19 -22.47
CA SER A 4 10.96 12.49 -21.09
C SER A 4 11.86 11.75 -20.09
N ASP A 5 12.49 12.50 -19.20
CA ASP A 5 13.22 12.02 -18.02
C ASP A 5 12.37 12.29 -16.77
N CYS A 6 11.16 11.73 -16.74
CA CYS A 6 10.17 12.08 -15.71
C CYS A 6 10.07 10.94 -14.68
N PRO A 7 10.70 11.03 -13.50
CA PRO A 7 10.80 9.91 -12.57
C PRO A 7 9.46 9.55 -11.89
N THR A 8 8.49 10.46 -11.81
CA THR A 8 7.02 10.24 -11.76
C THR A 8 6.35 11.56 -11.44
N CYS A 9 5.51 12.08 -12.34
CA CYS A 9 4.70 13.28 -12.08
C CYS A 9 3.47 12.92 -11.23
N PRO A 10 3.00 13.76 -10.29
CA PRO A 10 1.76 13.53 -9.52
C PRO A 10 0.50 13.35 -10.39
N VAL A 11 0.56 13.72 -11.67
CA VAL A 11 -0.49 13.41 -12.66
C VAL A 11 -0.46 11.94 -13.05
N CYS A 12 0.67 11.46 -13.60
CA CYS A 12 0.83 10.06 -14.03
C CYS A 12 0.71 9.06 -12.87
N GLU A 13 0.99 9.48 -11.64
CA GLU A 13 0.85 8.65 -10.45
C GLU A 13 -0.63 8.48 -10.01
N LYS A 14 -1.48 9.47 -10.28
CA LYS A 14 -2.93 9.35 -10.10
C LYS A 14 -3.54 8.38 -11.11
N GLU A 15 -3.04 8.38 -12.34
CA GLU A 15 -3.52 7.50 -13.43
C GLU A 15 -3.15 6.03 -13.22
N ARG A 16 -2.04 5.73 -12.52
CA ARG A 16 -1.65 4.35 -12.18
C ARG A 16 -2.34 3.80 -10.93
N LYS A 17 -3.25 4.56 -10.34
CA LYS A 17 -3.92 4.14 -9.12
C LYS A 17 -4.89 3.00 -9.47
N PRO A 18 -4.79 1.81 -8.86
CA PRO A 18 -5.75 0.76 -9.12
C PRO A 18 -7.14 1.24 -8.74
N ASP A 19 -8.13 0.99 -9.61
CA ASP A 19 -9.51 1.43 -9.38
C ASP A 19 -10.18 0.67 -8.22
N THR A 20 -9.67 -0.50 -7.87
CA THR A 20 -10.26 -1.41 -6.89
C THR A 20 -9.23 -2.01 -5.92
N GLY A 21 -9.69 -2.42 -4.73
CA GLY A 21 -8.88 -3.10 -3.72
C GLY A 21 -8.27 -2.18 -2.66
N PHE A 22 -7.58 -2.75 -1.67
CA PHE A 22 -7.02 -2.00 -0.54
C PHE A 22 -5.87 -1.05 -0.94
N LEU A 23 -5.19 -1.32 -2.06
CA LEU A 23 -4.16 -0.44 -2.61
C LEU A 23 -4.74 0.88 -3.15
N SER A 24 -6.04 0.91 -3.52
CA SER A 24 -6.71 2.11 -4.03
C SER A 24 -7.01 3.13 -2.93
N VAL A 25 -7.08 2.72 -1.66
CA VAL A 25 -7.32 3.66 -0.55
C VAL A 25 -6.03 4.31 -0.02
N LEU A 26 -4.88 3.79 -0.46
CA LEU A 26 -3.56 4.25 -0.04
C LEU A 26 -3.05 5.44 -0.87
N ALA A 27 -2.21 6.24 -0.23
CA ALA A 27 -1.39 7.21 -0.92
C ALA A 27 -0.34 6.47 -1.76
N SER A 28 0.11 7.10 -2.84
CA SER A 28 1.11 6.51 -3.73
C SER A 28 2.39 6.00 -3.07
N PRO A 29 3.03 6.70 -2.10
CA PRO A 29 4.21 6.16 -1.43
C PRO A 29 3.90 4.89 -0.63
N ALA A 30 2.75 4.82 0.05
CA ALA A 30 2.32 3.65 0.80
C ALA A 30 1.99 2.46 -0.11
N ARG A 31 1.30 2.72 -1.24
CA ARG A 31 1.03 1.69 -2.25
C ARG A 31 2.33 1.12 -2.82
N ARG A 32 3.24 1.99 -3.28
CA ARG A 32 4.54 1.57 -3.81
C ARG A 32 5.36 0.80 -2.79
N ALA A 33 5.30 1.20 -1.51
CA ALA A 33 5.99 0.49 -0.45
C ALA A 33 5.51 -0.96 -0.34
N LEU A 34 4.19 -1.20 -0.41
CA LEU A 34 3.62 -2.55 -0.38
C LEU A 34 3.96 -3.34 -1.65
N GLU A 35 3.76 -2.75 -2.83
CA GLU A 35 4.09 -3.37 -4.12
C GLU A 35 5.57 -3.77 -4.21
N ASN A 36 6.48 -2.91 -3.76
CA ASN A 36 7.91 -3.19 -3.74
C ASN A 36 8.30 -4.31 -2.77
N ASN A 37 7.49 -4.53 -1.73
CA ASN A 37 7.66 -5.67 -0.81
C ASN A 37 6.86 -6.90 -1.26
N GLY A 38 6.28 -6.89 -2.47
CA GLY A 38 5.49 -8.00 -3.01
C GLY A 38 4.09 -8.12 -2.41
N ILE A 39 3.63 -7.14 -1.65
CA ILE A 39 2.32 -7.15 -0.98
C ILE A 39 1.29 -6.53 -1.92
N THR A 40 0.61 -7.38 -2.66
CA THR A 40 -0.43 -7.02 -3.63
C THR A 40 -1.82 -7.47 -3.19
N MET A 41 -1.90 -8.43 -2.25
CA MET A 41 -3.11 -9.03 -1.73
C MET A 41 -3.24 -8.86 -0.21
N LEU A 42 -4.47 -8.99 0.30
CA LEU A 42 -4.74 -8.86 1.73
C LEU A 42 -4.18 -10.05 2.54
N ASP A 43 -4.12 -11.24 1.95
CA ASP A 43 -3.51 -12.40 2.58
C ASP A 43 -2.01 -12.20 2.82
N GLU A 44 -1.29 -11.69 1.82
CA GLU A 44 0.13 -11.32 1.93
C GLU A 44 0.31 -10.24 3.01
N LEU A 45 -0.56 -9.24 3.03
CA LEU A 45 -0.53 -8.19 4.06
C LEU A 45 -0.73 -8.75 5.48
N ALA A 46 -1.58 -9.78 5.63
CA ALA A 46 -1.84 -10.44 6.91
C ALA A 46 -0.65 -11.28 7.42
N GLU A 47 0.35 -11.55 6.57
CA GLU A 47 1.61 -12.18 6.97
C GLU A 47 2.57 -11.20 7.67
N PHE A 48 2.30 -9.90 7.61
CA PHE A 48 3.10 -8.87 8.26
C PHE A 48 2.36 -8.28 9.47
N SER A 49 3.15 -7.86 10.46
CA SER A 49 2.66 -7.11 11.62
C SER A 49 2.53 -5.63 11.27
N GLU A 50 1.69 -4.90 12.01
CA GLU A 50 1.57 -3.45 11.87
C GLU A 50 2.94 -2.74 11.94
N LYS A 51 3.84 -3.21 12.81
CA LYS A 51 5.18 -2.63 13.00
C LYS A 51 6.09 -2.85 11.78
N GLU A 52 6.07 -4.04 11.20
CA GLU A 52 6.84 -4.35 9.98
C GLU A 52 6.36 -3.49 8.82
N ILE A 53 5.04 -3.37 8.70
CA ILE A 53 4.39 -2.54 7.68
C ILE A 53 4.72 -1.04 7.87
N LEU A 54 4.74 -0.54 9.11
CA LEU A 54 5.17 0.82 9.44
C LEU A 54 6.66 1.09 9.17
N ALA A 55 7.49 0.04 9.20
CA ALA A 55 8.92 0.17 8.93
C ALA A 55 9.23 0.36 7.43
N PHE A 56 8.26 0.13 6.54
CA PHE A 56 8.48 0.34 5.11
C PHE A 56 8.65 1.81 4.75
N HIS A 57 9.66 2.09 3.93
CA HIS A 57 9.92 3.45 3.46
C HIS A 57 8.77 3.96 2.59
N GLY A 58 8.03 4.95 3.10
CA GLY A 58 6.83 5.49 2.45
C GLY A 58 5.51 5.09 3.12
N MET A 59 5.56 4.22 4.14
CA MET A 59 4.43 3.95 5.03
C MET A 59 4.37 4.97 6.16
N GLY A 60 3.18 5.54 6.35
CA GLY A 60 2.90 6.49 7.42
C GLY A 60 1.81 5.99 8.36
N PRO A 61 1.71 6.58 9.57
CA PRO A 61 0.71 6.19 10.57
C PRO A 61 -0.74 6.33 10.06
N SER A 62 -0.98 7.18 9.06
CA SER A 62 -2.28 7.33 8.41
C SER A 62 -2.67 6.19 7.46
N SER A 63 -1.72 5.34 7.08
CA SER A 63 -1.95 4.20 6.17
C SER A 63 -2.39 2.95 6.92
N ILE A 64 -1.85 2.73 8.12
CA ILE A 64 -2.21 1.62 9.02
C ILE A 64 -3.72 1.46 9.24
N PRO A 65 -4.49 2.48 9.66
CA PRO A 65 -5.92 2.30 9.91
C PRO A 65 -6.70 1.89 8.66
N LYS A 66 -6.26 2.31 7.47
CA LYS A 66 -6.87 1.92 6.19
C LYS A 66 -6.59 0.45 5.87
N LEU A 67 -5.36 0.01 6.08
CA LEU A 67 -4.94 -1.38 5.89
C LEU A 67 -5.67 -2.30 6.86
N ARG A 68 -5.69 -1.94 8.14
CA ARG A 68 -6.44 -2.63 9.18
C ARG A 68 -7.91 -2.79 8.81
N LYS A 69 -8.55 -1.71 8.36
CA LYS A 69 -9.95 -1.76 7.92
C LYS A 69 -10.13 -2.76 6.77
N ALA A 70 -9.27 -2.70 5.76
CA ALA A 70 -9.36 -3.60 4.62
C ALA A 70 -9.14 -5.08 4.99
N LEU A 71 -8.24 -5.37 5.94
CA LEU A 71 -8.06 -6.70 6.51
C LEU A 71 -9.31 -7.17 7.24
N VAL A 72 -9.85 -6.34 8.14
CA VAL A 72 -11.05 -6.66 8.94
C VAL A 72 -12.28 -6.88 8.05
N GLU A 73 -12.44 -6.12 6.97
CA GLU A 73 -13.51 -6.32 5.97
C GLU A 73 -13.45 -7.70 5.29
N LYS A 74 -12.30 -8.38 5.33
CA LYS A 74 -12.11 -9.77 4.88
C LYS A 74 -12.02 -10.78 6.01
N GLY A 75 -12.22 -10.37 7.27
CA GLY A 75 -12.03 -11.24 8.44
C GLY A 75 -10.56 -11.59 8.71
N LEU A 76 -9.62 -10.81 8.17
CA LEU A 76 -8.19 -10.93 8.40
C LEU A 76 -7.71 -9.90 9.43
N GLY A 77 -6.49 -10.08 9.90
CA GLY A 77 -5.79 -9.15 10.78
C GLY A 77 -4.28 -9.18 10.50
N PHE A 78 -3.56 -8.17 10.97
CA PHE A 78 -2.10 -8.19 10.93
C PHE A 78 -1.55 -9.39 11.73
N LYS A 79 -0.36 -9.84 11.37
CA LYS A 79 0.35 -10.87 12.11
C LYS A 79 0.54 -10.43 13.57
N GLY A 80 0.03 -11.27 14.48
CA GLY A 80 0.03 -11.02 15.93
C GLY A 80 -1.25 -10.39 16.47
N GLU A 81 -2.21 -10.03 15.62
CA GLU A 81 -3.52 -9.48 16.00
C GLU A 81 -4.70 -10.40 15.63
N ARG A 82 -4.39 -11.59 15.13
CA ARG A 82 -5.33 -12.64 14.74
C ARG A 82 -5.17 -13.87 15.64
#